data_AF-T0H1W5-F1
#
_entry.id   AF-T0H1W5-F1
#
_cell.length_a   1.000
_cell.length_b   1.000
_cell.length_c   1.000
_cell.angle_alpha   90.00
_cell.angle_beta   90.00
_cell.angle_gamma   90.00
#
_symmetry.space_group_name_H-M   'P 1'
#
loop_
_entity.id
_entity.type
_entity.pdbx_description
1 polymer ?
#
loop_
_entity_poly.entity_id
_entity_poly.type
_entity_poly.pdbx_seq_one_letter_code
_entity_poly.pdbx_strand_id
1 'polypeptide(L)'
;MTVYSGARLQSWKAFVYPMFMLFVTDFILSQIHGFAWFYDGLPLVYCSILINVILGRFFLKENNKLLPVLGVSLVASIQFFFISNFSVWAFSSLYPKTIEGLSTCYIAALPYFGGTLFGNLIYTPVLFGVLDRVERKIKANFKNSIIKTEEEFLFEPKPTFYKTTKQN
;
A
#
# COMPACT_ATOMS: atom_id res chain seq x y z
N MET A 1 -5.21 0.84 0.80
CA MET A 1 -3.81 0.71 1.31
C MET A 1 -2.79 0.29 0.25
N THR A 2 -3.08 -0.69 -0.61
CA THR A 2 -2.17 -1.10 -1.71
C THR A 2 -1.94 0.02 -2.75
N VAL A 3 -2.95 0.86 -2.98
CA VAL A 3 -2.82 2.12 -3.75
C VAL A 3 -1.71 3.03 -3.18
N TYR A 4 -1.64 3.19 -1.85
CA TYR A 4 -0.58 3.96 -1.18
C TYR A 4 0.80 3.31 -1.38
N SER A 5 0.86 1.98 -1.30
CA SER A 5 2.09 1.21 -1.56
C SER A 5 2.63 1.47 -2.97
N GLY A 6 1.74 1.48 -3.97
CA GLY A 6 2.08 1.83 -5.36
C GLY A 6 2.61 3.25 -5.54
N ALA A 7 2.03 4.22 -4.83
CA ALA A 7 2.42 5.62 -4.94
C ALA A 7 3.80 5.92 -4.34
N ARG A 8 4.15 5.29 -3.20
CA ARG A 8 5.29 5.74 -2.37
C ARG A 8 6.46 4.80 -2.23
N LEU A 9 6.28 3.51 -2.44
CA LEU A 9 7.39 2.57 -2.31
C LEU A 9 8.25 2.53 -3.59
N GLN A 10 9.51 2.16 -3.41
CA GLN A 10 10.40 1.85 -4.54
C GLN A 10 9.80 0.73 -5.40
N SER A 11 10.06 0.79 -6.71
CA SER A 11 9.32 0.05 -7.75
C SER A 11 9.03 -1.40 -7.41
N TRP A 12 10.02 -2.19 -7.01
CA TRP A 12 9.81 -3.61 -6.70
C TRP A 12 9.10 -3.83 -5.36
N LYS A 13 9.45 -3.05 -4.33
CA LYS A 13 8.87 -3.12 -2.97
C LYS A 13 7.38 -2.81 -2.96
N ALA A 14 6.95 -1.90 -3.86
CA ALA A 14 5.56 -1.51 -4.02
C ALA A 14 4.65 -2.69 -4.39
N PHE A 15 5.17 -3.71 -5.07
CA PHE A 15 4.45 -4.93 -5.40
C PHE A 15 4.68 -6.03 -4.37
N VAL A 16 5.92 -6.22 -3.92
CA VAL A 16 6.26 -7.34 -3.01
C VAL A 16 5.57 -7.22 -1.66
N TYR A 17 5.59 -6.05 -1.02
CA TYR A 17 4.99 -5.91 0.31
C TYR A 17 3.48 -6.20 0.35
N PRO A 18 2.63 -5.60 -0.51
CA PRO A 18 1.21 -5.90 -0.48
C PRO A 18 0.91 -7.34 -0.87
N MET A 19 1.66 -7.93 -1.82
CA MET A 19 1.47 -9.34 -2.20
C MET A 19 1.85 -10.30 -1.08
N PHE A 20 2.99 -10.05 -0.42
CA PHE A 20 3.44 -10.87 0.70
C PHE A 20 2.49 -10.79 1.89
N MET A 21 2.02 -9.58 2.23
CA MET A 21 1.04 -9.41 3.31
C MET A 21 -0.28 -10.12 3.01
N LEU A 22 -0.77 -10.04 1.78
CA LEU A 22 -1.98 -10.74 1.36
C LEU A 22 -1.79 -12.26 1.46
N PHE A 23 -0.68 -12.77 0.94
CA PHE A 23 -0.33 -14.20 0.99
C PHE A 23 -0.27 -14.76 2.41
N VAL A 24 0.41 -14.05 3.32
CA VAL A 24 0.50 -14.44 4.74
C VAL A 24 -0.88 -14.37 5.41
N THR A 25 -1.67 -13.35 5.11
CA THR A 25 -3.02 -13.20 5.67
C THR A 25 -3.95 -14.32 5.20
N ASP A 26 -3.92 -14.67 3.92
CA ASP A 26 -4.71 -15.77 3.35
C ASP A 26 -4.31 -17.12 3.97
N PHE A 27 -3.01 -17.34 4.19
CA PHE A 27 -2.52 -18.53 4.88
C PHE A 27 -3.10 -18.65 6.29
N ILE A 28 -3.01 -17.57 7.07
CA ILE A 28 -3.54 -17.53 8.44
C ILE A 28 -5.05 -17.77 8.45
N LEU A 29 -5.79 -17.10 7.56
CA LEU A 29 -7.24 -17.26 7.46
C LEU A 29 -7.64 -18.69 7.05
N SER A 30 -6.89 -19.30 6.14
CA SER A 30 -7.05 -20.71 5.76
C SER A 30 -6.86 -21.63 6.96
N GLN A 31 -5.84 -21.41 7.79
CA GLN A 31 -5.62 -22.23 8.99
C GLN A 31 -6.71 -22.03 10.06
N ILE A 32 -7.20 -20.80 10.25
CA ILE A 32 -8.21 -20.50 11.28
C ILE A 32 -9.59 -21.04 10.89
N HIS A 33 -10.00 -20.87 9.63
CA HIS A 33 -11.37 -21.19 9.19
C HIS A 33 -11.47 -22.53 8.45
N GLY A 34 -10.35 -23.19 8.15
CA GLY A 34 -10.32 -24.49 7.48
C GLY A 34 -10.61 -24.43 5.97
N PHE A 35 -10.54 -23.26 5.34
CA PHE A 35 -10.70 -23.13 3.89
C PHE A 35 -9.43 -23.54 3.14
N ALA A 36 -9.57 -23.97 1.89
CA ALA A 36 -8.43 -24.22 1.02
C ALA A 36 -7.63 -22.93 0.82
N TRP A 37 -6.32 -22.98 1.08
CA TRP A 37 -5.45 -21.83 0.92
C TRP A 37 -5.35 -21.37 -0.55
N PHE A 38 -5.31 -22.33 -1.47
CA PHE A 38 -5.34 -22.08 -2.91
C PHE A 38 -6.67 -22.56 -3.50
N TYR A 39 -7.26 -21.71 -4.33
CA TYR A 39 -8.43 -22.02 -5.14
C TYR A 39 -8.28 -21.37 -6.52
N ASP A 40 -9.01 -21.89 -7.51
CA ASP A 40 -8.79 -21.56 -8.92
C ASP A 40 -8.99 -20.08 -9.26
N GLY A 41 -9.83 -19.37 -8.48
CA GLY A 41 -10.09 -17.94 -8.64
C GLY A 41 -9.08 -17.01 -7.97
N LEU A 42 -8.18 -17.53 -7.14
CA LEU A 42 -7.20 -16.75 -6.38
C LEU A 42 -6.32 -15.86 -7.30
N PRO A 43 -5.81 -16.33 -8.46
CA PRO A 43 -4.97 -15.51 -9.34
C PRO A 43 -5.66 -14.23 -9.82
N LEU A 44 -6.96 -14.29 -10.15
CA LEU A 44 -7.71 -13.10 -10.58
C LEU A 44 -7.83 -12.07 -9.45
N VAL A 45 -8.05 -12.53 -8.23
CA VAL A 45 -8.09 -11.66 -7.05
C VAL A 45 -6.73 -11.00 -6.83
N TYR A 46 -5.63 -11.74 -6.92
CA TYR A 46 -4.29 -11.17 -6.78
C TYR A 46 -3.97 -10.16 -7.90
N CYS A 47 -4.36 -10.45 -9.14
CA CYS A 47 -4.27 -9.51 -10.26
C CYS A 47 -5.03 -8.21 -9.98
N SER A 48 -6.22 -8.29 -9.39
CA SER A 48 -7.00 -7.10 -9.01
C SER A 48 -6.24 -6.20 -8.02
N ILE A 49 -5.50 -6.80 -7.08
CA ILE A 49 -4.69 -6.06 -6.11
C ILE A 49 -3.46 -5.46 -6.78
N LEU A 50 -2.84 -6.15 -7.74
CA LEU A 50 -1.75 -5.59 -8.55
C LEU A 50 -2.21 -4.37 -9.36
N ILE A 51 -3.41 -4.42 -9.94
CA ILE A 51 -4.01 -3.27 -10.63
C ILE A 51 -4.13 -2.07 -9.67
N ASN A 52 -4.55 -2.29 -8.42
CA ASN A 52 -4.61 -1.23 -7.41
C ASN A 52 -3.24 -0.58 -7.14
N VAL A 53 -2.16 -1.38 -7.10
CA VAL A 53 -0.79 -0.86 -6.97
C VAL A 53 -0.40 -0.02 -8.19
N ILE A 54 -0.72 -0.50 -9.39
CA ILE A 54 -0.47 0.22 -10.66
C ILE A 54 -1.22 1.55 -10.69
N LEU A 55 -2.50 1.57 -10.32
CA LEU A 55 -3.30 2.79 -10.24
C LEU A 55 -2.67 3.82 -9.30
N GLY A 56 -2.26 3.41 -8.10
CA GLY A 56 -1.55 4.29 -7.17
C GLY A 56 -0.23 4.80 -7.74
N ARG A 57 0.53 3.94 -8.40
CA ARG A 57 1.83 4.26 -9.01
C ARG A 57 1.71 5.30 -10.12
N PHE A 58 0.76 5.15 -11.03
CA PHE A 58 0.63 6.05 -12.18
C PHE A 58 -0.03 7.37 -11.81
N PHE A 59 -1.09 7.36 -10.99
CA PHE A 59 -1.90 8.55 -10.77
C PHE A 59 -1.50 9.35 -9.52
N LEU A 60 -0.88 8.72 -8.51
CA LEU A 60 -0.65 9.34 -7.19
C LEU A 60 0.83 9.44 -6.78
N LYS A 61 1.77 8.98 -7.61
CA LYS A 61 3.21 9.08 -7.30
C LYS A 61 3.67 10.52 -7.04
N GLU A 62 3.16 11.47 -7.81
CA GLU A 62 3.50 12.90 -7.71
C GLU A 62 2.34 13.75 -7.17
N ASN A 63 1.15 13.16 -7.00
CA ASN A 63 -0.07 13.85 -6.61
C ASN A 63 -0.55 13.44 -5.22
N ASN A 64 -0.50 14.40 -4.30
CA ASN A 64 -0.89 14.19 -2.89
C ASN A 64 -2.17 14.95 -2.53
N LYS A 65 -2.86 15.50 -3.55
CA LYS A 65 -4.11 16.22 -3.36
C LYS A 65 -5.21 15.22 -2.99
N LEU A 66 -6.12 15.64 -2.11
CA LEU A 66 -7.19 14.78 -1.62
C LEU A 66 -8.09 14.26 -2.75
N LEU A 67 -8.40 15.09 -3.74
CA LEU A 67 -9.33 14.74 -4.81
C LEU A 67 -8.82 13.60 -5.73
N PRO A 68 -7.57 13.63 -6.27
CA PRO A 68 -6.98 12.48 -6.95
C PRO A 68 -6.96 11.20 -6.10
N VAL A 69 -6.61 11.32 -4.81
CA VAL A 69 -6.55 10.17 -3.90
C VAL A 69 -7.93 9.51 -3.75
N LEU A 70 -8.98 10.31 -3.56
CA LEU A 70 -10.35 9.82 -3.49
C LEU A 70 -10.81 9.20 -4.81
N GLY A 71 -10.52 9.85 -5.95
CA GLY A 71 -10.88 9.35 -7.27
C GLY A 71 -10.23 8.00 -7.57
N VAL A 72 -8.93 7.86 -7.32
CA VAL A 72 -8.21 6.58 -7.51
C VAL A 72 -8.71 5.51 -6.54
N SER A 73 -9.03 5.88 -5.29
CA SER A 73 -9.58 4.94 -4.30
C SER A 73 -10.97 4.43 -4.70
N LEU A 74 -11.80 5.28 -5.32
CA LEU A 74 -13.09 4.89 -5.87
C LEU A 74 -12.92 3.92 -7.04
N VAL A 75 -12.07 4.26 -8.02
CA VAL A 75 -11.78 3.40 -9.17
C VAL A 75 -11.23 2.04 -8.73
N ALA A 76 -10.28 2.02 -7.78
CA ALA A 76 -9.72 0.81 -7.20
C ALA A 76 -10.80 -0.07 -6.55
N SER A 77 -11.74 0.53 -5.83
CA SER A 77 -12.84 -0.20 -5.18
C SER A 77 -13.78 -0.82 -6.21
N ILE A 78 -14.19 -0.04 -7.22
CA ILE A 78 -15.09 -0.50 -8.29
C ILE A 78 -14.42 -1.62 -9.09
N GLN A 79 -13.17 -1.43 -9.49
CA GLN A 79 -12.40 -2.43 -10.22
C GLN A 79 -12.26 -3.73 -9.42
N PHE A 80 -11.91 -3.63 -8.13
CA PHE A 80 -11.80 -4.80 -7.26
C PHE A 80 -13.14 -5.55 -7.15
N PHE A 81 -14.25 -4.82 -6.99
CA PHE A 81 -15.59 -5.42 -6.94
C PHE A 81 -15.92 -6.21 -8.20
N PHE A 82 -15.66 -5.66 -9.38
CA PHE A 82 -15.93 -6.38 -10.62
C PHE A 82 -15.04 -7.62 -10.78
N ILE A 83 -13.72 -7.50 -10.59
CA ILE A 83 -12.81 -8.63 -10.82
C ILE A 83 -12.99 -9.75 -9.80
N SER A 84 -13.14 -9.42 -8.51
CA SER A 84 -13.29 -10.42 -7.45
C SER A 84 -14.57 -11.24 -7.60
N ASN A 85 -15.71 -10.59 -7.89
CA ASN A 85 -16.98 -11.28 -8.07
C ASN A 85 -17.05 -12.03 -9.40
N PHE A 86 -16.43 -11.50 -10.46
CA PHE A 86 -16.24 -12.27 -11.69
C PHE A 86 -15.43 -13.54 -11.43
N SER A 87 -14.38 -13.46 -10.60
CA SER A 87 -13.60 -14.64 -10.21
C SER A 87 -14.46 -15.68 -9.49
N VAL A 88 -15.29 -15.25 -8.53
CA VAL A 88 -16.24 -16.16 -7.84
C VAL A 88 -17.18 -16.81 -8.85
N TRP A 89 -17.82 -16.03 -9.73
CA TRP A 89 -18.71 -16.59 -10.75
C TRP A 89 -17.99 -17.52 -11.73
N ALA A 90 -16.75 -17.21 -12.14
CA ALA A 90 -16.01 -17.99 -13.12
C ALA A 90 -15.43 -19.29 -12.56
N PHE A 91 -15.00 -19.30 -11.30
CA PHE A 91 -14.25 -20.42 -10.71
C PHE A 91 -14.96 -21.16 -9.58
N SER A 92 -16.00 -20.60 -8.96
CA SER A 92 -16.80 -21.33 -7.96
C SER A 92 -17.93 -22.13 -8.61
N SER A 93 -18.46 -23.11 -7.88
CA SER A 93 -19.69 -23.84 -8.24
C SER A 93 -20.97 -23.19 -7.69
N LEU A 94 -20.86 -22.03 -7.02
CA LEU A 94 -21.98 -21.40 -6.30
C LEU A 94 -23.05 -20.85 -7.24
N TYR A 95 -22.66 -20.44 -8.45
CA TYR A 95 -23.55 -19.81 -9.43
C TYR A 95 -23.48 -20.53 -10.77
N PRO A 96 -24.60 -20.66 -11.50
CA PRO A 96 -24.60 -21.17 -12.86
C PRO A 96 -23.69 -20.33 -13.77
N LYS A 97 -22.99 -20.97 -14.72
CA LYS A 97 -22.14 -20.30 -15.73
C LYS A 97 -22.97 -19.69 -16.86
N THR A 98 -23.99 -18.93 -16.50
CA THR A 98 -24.89 -18.20 -17.39
C THR A 98 -24.86 -16.71 -17.04
N ILE A 99 -25.39 -15.88 -17.94
CA ILE A 99 -25.49 -14.42 -17.72
C ILE A 99 -26.35 -14.11 -16.49
N GLU A 100 -27.40 -14.91 -16.25
CA GLU A 100 -28.26 -14.79 -15.07
C GLU A 100 -27.54 -15.18 -13.77
N GLY A 101 -26.69 -16.23 -13.82
CA GLY A 101 -25.83 -16.56 -12.68
C GLY A 101 -24.82 -15.45 -12.37
N LEU A 102 -24.31 -14.76 -13.40
CA LEU A 102 -23.40 -13.63 -13.23
C LEU A 102 -24.11 -12.42 -12.57
N SER A 103 -25.31 -12.06 -13.04
CA SER A 103 -26.08 -10.97 -12.43
C SER A 103 -26.43 -11.28 -10.98
N THR A 104 -26.83 -12.52 -10.69
CA THR A 104 -27.12 -12.99 -9.33
C THR A 104 -25.89 -12.86 -8.42
N CYS A 105 -24.71 -13.26 -8.90
CA CYS A 105 -23.46 -13.13 -8.17
C CYS A 105 -23.14 -11.65 -7.82
N TYR A 106 -23.35 -10.73 -8.77
CA TYR A 106 -23.11 -9.30 -8.51
C TYR A 106 -24.13 -8.68 -7.55
N ILE A 107 -25.41 -9.04 -7.67
CA ILE A 107 -26.45 -8.54 -6.77
C ILE A 107 -26.18 -9.01 -5.34
N ALA A 108 -25.81 -10.28 -5.16
CA ALA A 108 -25.44 -10.84 -3.86
C ALA A 108 -24.19 -10.16 -3.26
N ALA A 109 -23.31 -9.62 -4.10
CA ALA A 109 -22.10 -8.96 -3.66
C ALA A 109 -22.30 -7.49 -3.22
N LEU A 110 -23.39 -6.83 -3.63
CA LEU A 110 -23.64 -5.41 -3.35
C LEU A 110 -23.56 -5.02 -1.85
N PRO A 111 -24.10 -5.81 -0.90
CA PRO A 111 -23.99 -5.49 0.53
C PRO A 111 -22.53 -5.40 1.02
N TYR A 112 -21.63 -6.19 0.42
CA TYR A 112 -20.21 -6.23 0.78
C TYR A 112 -19.39 -5.11 0.11
N PHE A 113 -19.90 -4.52 -0.97
CA PHE A 113 -19.21 -3.45 -1.68
C PHE A 113 -18.96 -2.23 -0.79
N GLY A 114 -19.93 -1.89 0.07
CA GLY A 114 -19.82 -0.76 1.00
C GLY A 114 -18.59 -0.86 1.88
N GLY A 115 -18.30 -2.03 2.45
CA GLY A 115 -17.12 -2.25 3.29
C GLY A 115 -15.80 -1.98 2.56
N THR A 116 -15.68 -2.47 1.32
CA THR A 116 -14.50 -2.23 0.47
C THR A 116 -14.37 -0.75 0.10
N LEU A 117 -15.48 -0.13 -0.28
CA LEU A 117 -15.53 1.26 -0.71
C LEU A 117 -15.14 2.21 0.42
N PHE A 118 -15.81 2.11 1.58
CA PHE A 118 -15.50 2.95 2.74
C PHE A 118 -14.09 2.69 3.26
N GLY A 119 -13.64 1.43 3.28
CA GLY A 119 -12.27 1.09 3.64
C GLY A 119 -11.27 1.83 2.77
N ASN A 120 -11.43 1.79 1.45
CA ASN A 120 -10.51 2.48 0.55
C ASN A 120 -10.61 4.01 0.64
N LEU A 121 -11.83 4.56 0.74
CA LEU A 121 -12.06 6.01 0.83
C LEU A 121 -11.63 6.62 2.16
N ILE A 122 -11.62 5.87 3.25
CA ILE A 122 -11.19 6.38 4.56
C ILE A 122 -9.70 6.12 4.75
N TYR A 123 -9.25 4.87 4.63
CA TYR A 123 -7.87 4.52 4.97
C TYR A 123 -6.85 5.11 4.00
N THR A 124 -7.17 5.18 2.70
CA THR A 124 -6.18 5.66 1.72
C THR A 124 -5.85 7.14 1.93
N PRO A 125 -6.82 8.07 2.04
CA PRO A 125 -6.52 9.46 2.37
C PRO A 125 -5.85 9.64 3.73
N VAL A 126 -6.22 8.84 4.75
CA VAL A 126 -5.55 8.90 6.06
C VAL A 126 -4.07 8.55 5.93
N LEU A 127 -3.72 7.52 5.16
CA LEU A 127 -2.31 7.16 4.92
C LEU A 127 -1.55 8.30 4.23
N PHE A 128 -2.09 8.84 3.13
CA PHE A 128 -1.47 10.00 2.45
C PHE A 128 -1.42 11.25 3.35
N GLY A 129 -2.42 11.48 4.19
CA GLY A 129 -2.48 12.66 5.05
C GLY A 129 -1.54 12.57 6.26
N VAL A 130 -1.43 11.40 6.88
CA VAL A 130 -0.67 11.18 8.13
C VAL A 130 0.74 10.75 7.81
N LEU A 131 0.94 9.62 7.10
CA LEU A 131 2.27 9.05 6.91
C LEU A 131 3.19 9.99 6.13
N ASP A 132 2.67 10.70 5.13
CA ASP A 132 3.49 11.64 4.36
C ASP A 132 3.94 12.84 5.17
N ARG A 133 3.12 13.30 6.11
CA ARG A 133 3.50 14.41 7.00
C ARG A 133 4.53 13.93 8.01
N VAL A 134 4.35 12.74 8.57
CA VAL A 134 5.29 12.12 9.50
C VAL A 134 6.65 11.90 8.81
N GLU A 135 6.66 11.31 7.61
CA GLU A 135 7.88 11.04 6.85
C GLU A 135 8.65 12.33 6.53
N ARG A 136 7.94 13.39 6.11
CA ARG A 136 8.57 14.70 5.87
C ARG A 136 9.15 15.31 7.14
N LYS A 137 8.43 15.24 8.26
CA LYS A 137 8.93 15.74 9.56
C LYS A 137 10.16 14.97 10.03
N ILE A 138 10.16 13.64 9.91
CA ILE A 138 11.32 12.81 10.30
C ILE A 138 12.53 13.15 9.44
N LYS A 139 12.36 13.23 8.11
CA LYS A 139 13.44 13.59 7.19
C LYS A 139 13.98 15.00 7.45
N ALA A 140 13.11 15.96 7.72
CA ALA A 140 13.51 17.33 8.05
C ALA A 140 14.28 17.39 9.38
N ASN A 141 13.78 16.72 10.43
CA ASN A 141 14.45 16.67 11.73
C ASN A 141 15.83 16.02 11.64
N PHE A 142 15.94 14.91 10.90
CA PHE A 142 17.22 14.22 10.70
C PHE A 142 18.22 15.09 9.91
N LYS A 143 17.76 15.79 8.87
CA LYS A 143 18.61 16.73 8.13
C LYS A 143 19.10 17.87 9.03
N ASN A 144 18.21 18.43 9.84
CA ASN A 144 18.55 19.52 10.77
C ASN A 144 19.56 19.07 11.84
N SER A 145 19.49 17.82 12.32
CA SER A 145 20.49 17.29 13.27
C SER A 145 21.88 17.12 12.64
N ILE A 146 21.96 16.73 11.36
CA ILE A 146 23.25 16.62 10.65
C ILE A 146 23.88 18.01 10.51
N ILE A 147 23.11 19.00 10.02
CA ILE A 147 23.59 20.37 9.81
C ILE A 147 24.10 20.98 11.12
N LYS A 148 23.34 20.81 12.21
CA LYS A 148 23.73 21.31 13.53
C LYS A 148 25.07 20.71 14.00
N THR A 149 25.29 19.41 13.74
CA THR A 149 26.54 18.72 14.11
C THR A 149 27.73 19.21 13.27
N GLU A 150 27.52 19.45 11.97
CA GLU A 150 28.54 20.01 11.08
C GLU A 150 28.93 21.45 11.47
N GLU A 151 27.95 22.28 11.84
CA GLU A 151 28.21 23.63 12.37
C GLU A 151 29.03 23.56 13.67
N GLU A 152 28.65 22.70 14.62
CA GLU A 152 29.35 22.55 15.89
C GLU A 152 30.82 22.09 15.68
N PHE A 153 31.07 21.18 14.75
CA PHE A 153 32.43 20.74 14.38
C PHE A 153 33.26 21.81 13.63
N LEU A 154 32.60 22.67 12.83
CA LEU A 154 33.27 23.76 12.10
C LEU A 154 33.65 24.94 13.00
N PHE A 155 32.88 25.17 14.07
CA PHE A 155 33.10 26.28 15.01
C PHE A 155 33.85 25.86 16.28
N GLU A 156 34.15 24.57 16.47
CA GLU A 156 35.09 24.15 17.50
C GLU A 156 36.52 24.66 17.18
N PRO A 157 37.20 25.31 18.13
CA PRO A 157 38.59 25.70 17.93
C PRO A 157 39.42 24.43 17.72
N LYS A 158 40.09 24.33 16.56
CA LYS A 158 40.97 23.20 16.25
C LYS A 158 41.90 22.94 17.43
N PRO A 159 42.05 21.69 17.91
CA PRO A 159 42.92 21.39 19.02
C PRO A 159 44.32 21.90 18.67
N THR A 160 44.78 22.87 19.45
CA THR A 160 46.14 23.40 19.33
C THR A 160 47.04 22.27 19.76
N PHE A 161 47.57 21.50 18.80
CA PHE A 161 48.53 20.45 19.07
C PHE A 161 49.77 21.11 19.69
N TYR A 162 49.83 21.13 21.03
CA TYR A 162 51.04 21.43 21.75
C TYR A 162 52.07 20.38 21.35
N LYS A 163 53.05 20.79 20.53
CA LYS A 163 54.24 20.01 20.26
C LYS A 163 54.93 19.77 21.60
N THR A 164 54.78 18.57 22.15
CA THR A 164 55.66 18.08 23.22
C THR A 164 57.02 17.84 22.59
N THR A 165 57.87 18.87 22.65
CA THR A 165 59.32 18.73 22.48
C THR A 165 59.83 17.77 23.54
N LYS A 166 60.06 16.51 23.14
CA LYS A 166 60.89 15.59 23.92
C LYS A 166 62.33 16.11 23.88
N GLN A 167 62.77 16.73 24.97
CA GLN A 167 64.17 16.74 25.37
C GLN A 167 64.45 15.39 26.04
N ASN A 168 65.40 14.64 25.46
CA ASN A 168 66.40 13.75 26.08
C ASN A 168 66.77 12.63 25.10
#